data_AF-U2DXB5-F1
#
_entry.id   AF-U2DXB5-F1
#
_cell.length_a   1.000
_cell.length_b   1.000
_cell.length_c   1.000
_cell.angle_alpha   90.00
_cell.angle_beta   90.00
_cell.angle_gamma   90.00
#
_symmetry.space_group_name_H-M   'P 1'
#
loop_
_entity.id
_entity.type
_entity.pdbx_description
1 polymer ?
#
loop_
_entity_poly.entity_id
_entity_poly.type
_entity_poly.pdbx_seq_one_letter_code
_entity_poly.pdbx_strand_id
1 'polypeptide(L)'
;MGGFFGTVSKKNCVTDLFYGTDYNSHLGTKRGGLATYSEEQGFIRSIHNLESSYFRSKFEGELSEFKGNAGIGIISDTDAQPIVINSHLGRFAIVTVAKIANLAELEEELLKKNMHFAELSMGNTNPTELVALLIIQGKTFVEGIENVFKHIKGSCSMLLLTEDGSVIAARDRLGRTPVVVGKKEGAYAASSESTCFPNLDYEIEKFLGPGEIVRLYSDRVEQLRKPGEEMQICSFLWVYYGFPTSCYEGINVEEVRFNSGVKMGKKDESEVDCACGIPDSGVGMALGYAEGKGIPYHRAISKYTPTWPRSFTPGTQELRSLVAKMKLIPNRSMLQGKRLLFCDDSIVRGTQLHDNVKVLYDCGAKEIHMRIACPPLIYACPFLGFTASKNALELITRRIIKELEGDENKNLEKYVTTDSPEYKRMVDIIAERFGLTTLKFNTLETLIEAIGLPKCKVCTHCFDGSSYF
;
A
#
# COMPACT_ATOMS: atom_id res chain seq x y z
N MET A 1 1.53 -6.96 2.31
CA MET A 1 1.88 -5.76 1.53
C MET A 1 3.32 -5.89 1.09
N GLY A 2 3.72 -5.10 0.12
CA GLY A 2 5.09 -5.06 -0.33
C GLY A 2 5.26 -4.08 -1.47
N GLY A 3 6.52 -3.86 -1.84
CA GLY A 3 6.90 -3.08 -3.01
C GLY A 3 8.20 -3.63 -3.56
N PHE A 4 8.29 -3.71 -4.89
CA PHE A 4 9.47 -4.19 -5.58
C PHE A 4 10.20 -3.09 -6.34
N PHE A 5 11.45 -3.40 -6.65
CA PHE A 5 12.26 -2.68 -7.63
C PHE A 5 13.05 -3.69 -8.44
N GLY A 6 13.08 -3.55 -9.75
CA GLY A 6 13.95 -4.31 -10.63
C GLY A 6 14.60 -3.39 -11.64
N THR A 7 15.83 -3.70 -12.03
CA THR A 7 16.61 -2.88 -12.95
C THR A 7 17.42 -3.76 -13.89
N VAL A 8 17.60 -3.27 -15.12
CA VAL A 8 18.50 -3.83 -16.12
C VAL A 8 19.33 -2.69 -16.69
N SER A 9 20.65 -2.82 -16.65
CA SER A 9 21.61 -1.77 -16.97
C SER A 9 22.73 -2.30 -17.87
N LYS A 10 23.38 -1.43 -18.64
CA LYS A 10 24.61 -1.77 -19.38
C LYS A 10 25.82 -1.96 -18.44
N LYS A 11 25.71 -1.46 -17.21
CA LYS A 11 26.74 -1.53 -16.16
C LYS A 11 26.18 -2.23 -14.93
N ASN A 12 27.04 -2.44 -13.93
CA ASN A 12 26.63 -3.02 -12.65
C ASN A 12 25.43 -2.25 -12.07
N CYS A 13 24.36 -2.98 -11.72
CA CYS A 13 23.09 -2.41 -11.28
C CYS A 13 22.85 -2.53 -9.77
N VAL A 14 23.82 -3.02 -8.99
CA VAL A 14 23.64 -3.39 -7.58
C VAL A 14 23.25 -2.19 -6.73
N THR A 15 23.88 -1.04 -6.96
CA THR A 15 23.58 0.20 -6.21
C THR A 15 22.17 0.71 -6.50
N ASP A 16 21.75 0.73 -7.77
CA ASP A 16 20.39 1.08 -8.18
C ASP A 16 19.37 0.14 -7.55
N LEU A 17 19.64 -1.17 -7.61
CA LEU A 17 18.78 -2.20 -7.07
C LEU A 17 18.60 -2.04 -5.55
N PHE A 18 19.71 -1.85 -4.83
CA PHE A 18 19.71 -1.69 -3.38
C PHE A 18 18.91 -0.47 -2.94
N TYR A 19 19.24 0.72 -3.46
CA TYR A 19 18.54 1.94 -3.07
C TYR A 19 17.11 1.97 -3.60
N GLY A 20 16.86 1.52 -4.84
CA GLY A 20 15.53 1.44 -5.43
C GLY A 20 14.58 0.55 -4.62
N THR A 21 15.09 -0.57 -4.10
CA THR A 21 14.33 -1.44 -3.18
C THR A 21 14.10 -0.75 -1.83
N ASP A 22 15.11 -0.07 -1.27
CA ASP A 22 15.00 0.63 0.01
C ASP A 22 13.93 1.73 0.01
N TYR A 23 13.75 2.45 -1.09
CA TYR A 23 12.68 3.45 -1.24
C TYR A 23 11.27 2.87 -1.11
N ASN A 24 11.10 1.55 -1.26
CA ASN A 24 9.84 0.86 -1.06
C ASN A 24 9.64 0.39 0.41
N SER A 25 10.54 0.73 1.33
CA SER A 25 10.49 0.33 2.75
C SER A 25 9.24 0.79 3.51
N HIS A 26 8.46 1.73 2.99
CA HIS A 26 7.17 2.07 3.59
C HIS A 26 6.06 1.08 3.28
N LEU A 27 6.23 0.25 2.25
CA LEU A 27 5.22 -0.71 1.77
C LEU A 27 5.30 -2.08 2.44
N GLY A 28 6.29 -2.29 3.30
CA GLY A 28 6.38 -3.49 4.11
C GLY A 28 7.50 -3.41 5.14
N THR A 29 7.50 -4.32 6.10
CA THR A 29 8.23 -4.15 7.35
C THR A 29 8.77 -5.44 7.96
N LYS A 30 8.52 -6.60 7.35
CA LYS A 30 8.95 -7.89 7.93
C LYS A 30 10.14 -8.50 7.23
N ARG A 31 10.20 -8.39 5.90
CA ARG A 31 11.20 -9.05 5.07
C ARG A 31 11.69 -8.10 3.99
N GLY A 32 12.97 -8.24 3.66
CA GLY A 32 13.59 -7.63 2.49
C GLY A 32 14.39 -8.69 1.76
N GLY A 33 14.52 -8.57 0.45
CA GLY A 33 15.35 -9.46 -0.33
C GLY A 33 15.81 -8.84 -1.63
N LEU A 34 16.96 -9.31 -2.10
CA LEU A 34 17.59 -8.93 -3.36
C LEU A 34 18.00 -10.19 -4.12
N ALA A 35 17.89 -10.16 -5.44
CA ALA A 35 18.48 -11.13 -6.34
C ALA A 35 19.09 -10.43 -7.56
N THR A 36 20.31 -10.81 -7.92
CA THR A 36 20.97 -10.38 -9.16
C THR A 36 21.31 -11.57 -10.03
N TYR A 37 21.53 -11.32 -11.31
CA TYR A 37 22.00 -12.31 -12.26
C TYR A 37 23.28 -11.84 -12.94
N SER A 38 24.27 -12.73 -13.01
CA SER A 38 25.48 -12.56 -13.82
C SER A 38 25.74 -13.83 -14.63
N GLU A 39 26.29 -13.70 -15.83
CA GLU A 39 26.64 -14.88 -16.66
C GLU A 39 27.69 -15.77 -15.97
N GLU A 40 28.60 -15.18 -15.21
CA GLU A 40 29.69 -15.90 -14.54
C GLU A 40 29.25 -16.67 -13.29
N GLN A 41 28.36 -16.10 -12.46
CA GLN A 41 27.98 -16.68 -11.15
C GLN A 41 26.53 -17.16 -11.10
N GLY A 42 25.75 -16.91 -12.15
CA GLY A 42 24.31 -17.17 -12.17
C GLY A 42 23.56 -16.25 -11.22
N PHE A 43 22.54 -16.80 -10.54
CA PHE A 43 21.71 -16.07 -9.59
C PHE A 43 22.37 -15.97 -8.22
N ILE A 44 22.44 -14.75 -7.70
CA ILE A 44 22.90 -14.44 -6.34
C ILE A 44 21.72 -13.83 -5.60
N ARG A 45 21.34 -14.37 -4.44
CA ARG A 45 20.20 -13.88 -3.66
C ARG A 45 20.49 -13.82 -2.17
N SER A 46 19.86 -12.85 -1.50
CA SER A 46 19.83 -12.75 -0.04
C SER A 46 18.47 -12.27 0.45
N ILE A 47 18.04 -12.76 1.61
CA ILE A 47 16.75 -12.44 2.22
C ILE A 47 16.94 -12.23 3.72
N HIS A 48 16.49 -11.09 4.23
CA HIS A 48 16.64 -10.69 5.63
C HIS A 48 15.30 -10.44 6.32
N ASN A 49 15.28 -10.63 7.65
CA ASN A 49 14.20 -10.14 8.51
C ASN A 49 14.44 -8.65 8.83
N LEU A 50 13.39 -7.82 8.69
CA LEU A 50 13.39 -6.38 8.91
C LEU A 50 12.57 -5.91 10.12
N GLU A 51 11.95 -6.82 10.89
CA GLU A 51 11.06 -6.48 12.00
C GLU A 51 11.74 -5.67 13.11
N SER A 52 13.06 -5.79 13.24
CA SER A 52 13.89 -5.10 14.24
C SER A 52 14.96 -4.20 13.64
N SER A 53 15.01 -4.01 12.32
CA SER A 53 16.10 -3.29 11.65
C SER A 53 15.70 -2.75 10.28
N TYR A 54 16.31 -1.64 9.88
CA TYR A 54 16.13 -1.08 8.54
C TYR A 54 16.77 -1.95 7.45
N PHE A 55 16.18 -1.91 6.25
CA PHE A 55 16.66 -2.62 5.07
C PHE A 55 18.14 -2.36 4.81
N ARG A 56 18.55 -1.08 4.73
CA ARG A 56 19.94 -0.71 4.45
C ARG A 56 20.95 -1.40 5.36
N SER A 57 20.74 -1.34 6.68
CA SER A 57 21.65 -1.91 7.66
C SER A 57 21.80 -3.42 7.56
N LYS A 58 20.84 -4.12 6.94
CA LYS A 58 20.90 -5.58 6.74
C LYS A 58 21.68 -5.99 5.50
N PHE A 59 21.62 -5.20 4.43
CA PHE A 59 22.23 -5.56 3.15
C PHE A 59 23.58 -4.87 2.89
N GLU A 60 23.89 -3.75 3.55
CA GLU A 60 25.09 -2.95 3.26
C GLU A 60 26.40 -3.75 3.35
N GLY A 61 26.50 -4.67 4.32
CA GLY A 61 27.68 -5.52 4.51
C GLY A 61 27.90 -6.62 3.45
N GLU A 62 26.86 -6.97 2.70
CA GLU A 62 26.89 -8.03 1.67
C GLU A 62 26.77 -7.47 0.24
N LEU A 63 26.67 -6.14 0.05
CA LEU A 63 26.54 -5.52 -1.27
C LEU A 63 27.65 -5.92 -2.25
N SER A 64 28.87 -6.16 -1.74
CA SER A 64 30.00 -6.58 -2.57
C SER A 64 29.84 -7.99 -3.17
N GLU A 65 28.99 -8.82 -2.57
CA GLU A 65 28.69 -10.18 -3.02
C GLU A 65 27.77 -10.19 -4.24
N PHE A 66 26.86 -9.22 -4.33
CA PHE A 66 26.00 -9.07 -5.50
C PHE A 66 26.81 -8.63 -6.72
N LYS A 67 26.57 -9.32 -7.83
CA LYS A 67 27.16 -9.04 -9.15
C LYS A 67 26.08 -9.14 -10.21
N GLY A 68 26.26 -8.37 -11.27
CA GLY A 68 25.37 -8.41 -12.43
C GLY A 68 24.89 -7.06 -12.88
N ASN A 69 24.28 -7.10 -14.05
CA ASN A 69 23.71 -5.97 -14.76
C ASN A 69 22.18 -5.99 -14.72
N ALA A 70 21.60 -7.04 -14.13
CA ALA A 70 20.17 -7.18 -13.93
C ALA A 70 19.89 -7.71 -12.52
N GLY A 71 18.81 -7.22 -11.91
CA GLY A 71 18.38 -7.68 -10.61
C GLY A 71 16.99 -7.23 -10.22
N ILE A 72 16.43 -7.92 -9.23
CA ILE A 72 15.11 -7.67 -8.65
C ILE A 72 15.21 -7.68 -7.12
N GLY A 73 14.40 -6.86 -6.48
CA GLY A 73 14.39 -6.67 -5.04
C GLY A 73 12.98 -6.39 -4.55
N ILE A 74 12.75 -6.69 -3.28
CA ILE A 74 11.41 -6.68 -2.68
C ILE A 74 11.48 -6.30 -1.20
N ILE A 75 10.55 -5.46 -0.79
CA ILE A 75 10.14 -5.28 0.60
C ILE A 75 8.79 -6.02 0.77
N SER A 76 8.67 -6.85 1.80
CA SER A 76 7.49 -7.70 2.05
C SER A 76 7.07 -7.70 3.52
N ASP A 77 5.76 -7.73 3.75
CA ASP A 77 5.13 -7.88 5.08
C ASP A 77 4.79 -9.33 5.44
N THR A 78 5.02 -10.28 4.53
CA THR A 78 4.53 -11.64 4.65
C THR A 78 5.63 -12.65 4.45
N ASP A 79 6.00 -12.88 3.19
CA ASP A 79 6.75 -14.03 2.74
C ASP A 79 8.18 -13.64 2.35
N ALA A 80 9.07 -14.62 2.46
CA ALA A 80 10.46 -14.51 2.04
C ALA A 80 10.55 -14.61 0.52
N GLN A 81 11.19 -13.62 -0.10
CA GLN A 81 11.39 -13.46 -1.53
C GLN A 81 12.71 -12.68 -1.74
N PRO A 82 13.42 -12.80 -2.88
CA PRO A 82 13.05 -13.52 -4.11
C PRO A 82 13.19 -15.05 -4.04
N ILE A 83 12.33 -15.77 -4.79
CA ILE A 83 12.43 -17.23 -4.96
C ILE A 83 13.09 -17.52 -6.31
N VAL A 84 14.04 -18.45 -6.36
CA VAL A 84 14.66 -18.92 -7.61
C VAL A 84 14.07 -20.28 -7.95
N ILE A 85 13.52 -20.39 -9.16
CA ILE A 85 12.86 -21.60 -9.66
C ILE A 85 13.63 -22.10 -10.87
N ASN A 86 13.74 -23.43 -10.98
CA ASN A 86 14.27 -24.11 -12.16
C ASN A 86 13.13 -24.92 -12.79
N SER A 87 12.74 -24.59 -14.01
CA SER A 87 11.63 -25.25 -14.71
C SER A 87 11.90 -25.40 -16.21
N HIS A 88 10.91 -25.91 -16.97
CA HIS A 88 11.02 -25.98 -18.43
C HIS A 88 11.04 -24.61 -19.12
N LEU A 89 10.69 -23.53 -18.41
CA LEU A 89 10.83 -22.16 -18.89
C LEU A 89 12.26 -21.61 -18.72
N GLY A 90 13.17 -22.42 -18.18
CA GLY A 90 14.51 -22.01 -17.75
C GLY A 90 14.55 -21.69 -16.25
N ARG A 91 15.71 -21.22 -15.76
CA ARG A 91 15.81 -20.74 -14.39
C ARG A 91 15.44 -19.25 -14.33
N PHE A 92 14.69 -18.88 -13.30
CA PHE A 92 14.34 -17.47 -13.08
C PHE A 92 14.18 -17.19 -11.59
N ALA A 93 14.43 -15.95 -11.18
CA ALA A 93 14.04 -15.45 -9.87
C ALA A 93 12.72 -14.69 -9.98
N ILE A 94 11.87 -14.76 -8.96
CA ILE A 94 10.57 -14.09 -8.93
C ILE A 94 10.37 -13.32 -7.63
N VAL A 95 9.76 -12.15 -7.75
CA VAL A 95 9.13 -11.40 -6.65
C VAL A 95 7.69 -11.06 -6.99
N THR A 96 6.82 -11.05 -6.00
CA THR A 96 5.40 -10.72 -6.14
C THR A 96 4.94 -9.74 -5.06
N VAL A 97 4.06 -8.82 -5.47
CA VAL A 97 3.18 -8.07 -4.57
C VAL A 97 1.78 -8.63 -4.80
N ALA A 98 1.35 -9.49 -3.89
CA ALA A 98 0.14 -10.27 -4.07
C ALA A 98 -0.76 -10.35 -2.83
N LYS A 99 -2.06 -10.50 -3.10
CA LYS A 99 -3.06 -10.98 -2.16
C LYS A 99 -3.90 -12.02 -2.89
N ILE A 100 -3.84 -13.25 -2.41
CA ILE A 100 -4.51 -14.41 -3.02
C ILE A 100 -5.61 -14.86 -2.06
N ALA A 101 -6.86 -14.51 -2.36
CA ALA A 101 -8.00 -14.84 -1.50
C ALA A 101 -8.35 -16.33 -1.56
N ASN A 102 -8.11 -16.98 -2.71
CA ASN A 102 -8.31 -18.41 -2.94
C ASN A 102 -7.01 -19.23 -2.82
N LEU A 103 -6.09 -18.84 -1.92
CA LEU A 103 -4.79 -19.51 -1.77
C LEU A 103 -4.94 -21.02 -1.50
N ALA A 104 -5.81 -21.40 -0.56
CA ALA A 104 -6.02 -22.81 -0.18
C ALA A 104 -6.65 -23.64 -1.31
N GLU A 105 -7.56 -23.04 -2.09
CA GLU A 105 -8.18 -23.67 -3.27
C GLU A 105 -7.10 -23.99 -4.32
N LEU A 106 -6.26 -23.02 -4.64
CA LEU A 106 -5.17 -23.18 -5.62
C LEU A 106 -4.08 -24.13 -5.15
N GLU A 107 -3.74 -24.10 -3.85
CA GLU A 107 -2.81 -25.07 -3.25
C GLU A 107 -3.31 -26.51 -3.46
N GLU A 108 -4.57 -26.78 -3.12
CA GLU A 108 -5.17 -28.11 -3.28
C GLU A 108 -5.16 -28.56 -4.76
N GLU A 109 -5.50 -27.66 -5.69
CA GLU A 109 -5.45 -27.94 -7.12
C GLU A 109 -4.05 -28.28 -7.62
N LEU A 110 -3.02 -27.56 -7.14
CA LEU A 110 -1.62 -27.79 -7.53
C LEU A 110 -1.09 -29.10 -6.96
N LEU A 111 -1.42 -29.42 -5.71
CA LEU A 111 -1.06 -30.70 -5.09
C LEU A 111 -1.72 -31.88 -5.82
N LYS A 112 -2.99 -31.75 -6.24
CA LYS A 112 -3.68 -32.77 -7.06
C LYS A 112 -3.04 -33.00 -8.44
N LYS A 113 -2.30 -32.01 -8.95
CA LYS A 113 -1.50 -32.11 -10.18
C LYS A 113 -0.09 -32.67 -9.92
N ASN A 114 0.18 -33.19 -8.73
CA ASN A 114 1.48 -33.70 -8.28
C ASN A 114 2.60 -32.64 -8.25
N MET A 115 2.23 -31.35 -8.12
CA MET A 115 3.20 -30.31 -7.76
C MET A 115 3.45 -30.36 -6.25
N HIS A 116 4.59 -29.83 -5.82
CA HIS A 116 4.93 -29.71 -4.40
C HIS A 116 5.31 -28.26 -4.07
N PHE A 117 5.15 -27.90 -2.80
CA PHE A 117 5.61 -26.63 -2.24
C PHE A 117 6.82 -26.90 -1.35
N ALA A 118 7.94 -26.27 -1.67
CA ALA A 118 9.19 -26.37 -0.92
C ALA A 118 9.34 -25.21 0.10
N GLU A 119 8.65 -24.09 -0.12
CA GLU A 119 8.76 -22.89 0.69
C GLU A 119 7.50 -22.69 1.56
N LEU A 120 7.71 -22.58 2.88
CA LEU A 120 6.64 -22.26 3.83
C LEU A 120 6.79 -20.84 4.35
N SER A 121 5.68 -20.09 4.38
CA SER A 121 5.60 -18.74 4.95
C SER A 121 4.69 -18.75 6.18
N MET A 122 5.30 -18.65 7.37
CA MET A 122 4.59 -18.71 8.65
C MET A 122 3.72 -19.98 8.82
N GLY A 123 4.20 -21.11 8.32
CA GLY A 123 3.50 -22.40 8.39
C GLY A 123 2.39 -22.61 7.36
N ASN A 124 2.22 -21.68 6.40
CA ASN A 124 1.31 -21.82 5.26
C ASN A 124 2.09 -21.79 3.95
N THR A 125 1.44 -22.17 2.85
CA THR A 125 1.97 -22.05 1.49
C THR A 125 2.49 -20.64 1.20
N ASN A 126 3.72 -20.55 0.67
CA ASN A 126 4.28 -19.29 0.21
C ASN A 126 3.51 -18.79 -1.03
N PRO A 127 2.88 -17.61 -0.99
CA PRO A 127 2.13 -17.08 -2.13
C PRO A 127 2.97 -16.90 -3.40
N THR A 128 4.24 -16.54 -3.25
CA THR A 128 5.17 -16.34 -4.37
C THR A 128 5.55 -17.65 -5.04
N GLU A 129 5.72 -18.72 -4.25
CA GLU A 129 5.95 -20.05 -4.81
C GLU A 129 4.71 -20.55 -5.57
N LEU A 130 3.51 -20.35 -5.01
CA LEU A 130 2.26 -20.68 -5.70
C LEU A 130 2.12 -19.95 -7.03
N VAL A 131 2.44 -18.65 -7.08
CA VAL A 131 2.45 -17.87 -8.32
C VAL A 131 3.45 -18.46 -9.31
N ALA A 132 4.65 -18.83 -8.86
CA ALA A 132 5.63 -19.46 -9.74
C ALA A 132 5.14 -20.81 -10.30
N LEU A 133 4.47 -21.62 -9.49
CA LEU A 133 3.89 -22.90 -9.92
C LEU A 133 2.78 -22.71 -10.97
N LEU A 134 1.98 -21.64 -10.88
CA LEU A 134 1.01 -21.27 -11.93
C LEU A 134 1.71 -20.83 -13.23
N ILE A 135 2.81 -20.07 -13.10
CA ILE A 135 3.58 -19.60 -14.27
C ILE A 135 4.17 -20.77 -15.04
N ILE A 136 4.77 -21.75 -14.34
CA ILE A 136 5.35 -22.93 -14.97
C ILE A 136 4.29 -23.93 -15.47
N GLN A 137 3.00 -23.60 -15.51
CA GLN A 137 2.02 -24.37 -16.28
C GLN A 137 1.92 -23.89 -17.74
N GLY A 138 2.40 -22.69 -18.05
CA GLY A 138 2.44 -22.15 -19.42
C GLY A 138 3.62 -22.68 -20.22
N LYS A 139 3.53 -22.64 -21.57
CA LYS A 139 4.67 -22.96 -22.44
C LYS A 139 5.64 -21.79 -22.60
N THR A 140 5.17 -20.58 -22.33
CA THR A 140 5.95 -19.35 -22.29
C THR A 140 5.68 -18.59 -20.98
N PHE A 141 6.54 -17.64 -20.61
CA PHE A 141 6.28 -16.76 -19.47
C PHE A 141 4.95 -16.02 -19.60
N VAL A 142 4.59 -15.56 -20.81
CA VAL A 142 3.32 -14.85 -21.06
C VAL A 142 2.12 -15.77 -20.78
N GLU A 143 2.13 -16.99 -21.33
CA GLU A 143 1.07 -17.97 -21.05
C GLU A 143 0.99 -18.32 -19.56
N GLY A 144 2.15 -18.44 -18.90
CA GLY A 144 2.23 -18.69 -17.46
C GLY A 144 1.63 -17.57 -16.61
N ILE A 145 1.94 -16.32 -16.96
CA ILE A 145 1.39 -15.14 -16.27
C ILE A 145 -0.11 -15.01 -16.55
N GLU A 146 -0.59 -15.37 -17.74
CA GLU A 146 -2.04 -15.44 -18.03
C GLU A 146 -2.75 -16.50 -17.16
N ASN A 147 -2.09 -17.61 -16.81
CA ASN A 147 -2.64 -18.53 -15.80
C ASN A 147 -2.79 -17.86 -14.43
N VAL A 148 -1.83 -17.02 -14.02
CA VAL A 148 -1.92 -16.27 -12.78
C VAL A 148 -3.13 -15.33 -12.82
N PHE A 149 -3.30 -14.57 -13.89
CA PHE A 149 -4.44 -13.67 -14.08
C PHE A 149 -5.78 -14.38 -14.07
N LYS A 150 -5.85 -15.59 -14.64
CA LYS A 150 -7.08 -16.36 -14.73
C LYS A 150 -7.53 -16.99 -13.40
N HIS A 151 -6.58 -17.47 -12.59
CA HIS A 151 -6.91 -18.31 -11.43
C HIS A 151 -6.83 -17.59 -10.08
N ILE A 152 -6.05 -16.50 -9.96
CA ILE A 152 -5.96 -15.77 -8.70
C ILE A 152 -7.19 -14.88 -8.50
N LYS A 153 -7.95 -15.15 -7.43
CA LYS A 153 -8.94 -14.21 -6.87
C LYS A 153 -8.19 -13.25 -5.94
N GLY A 154 -7.93 -12.04 -6.42
CA GLY A 154 -7.29 -10.98 -5.64
C GLY A 154 -6.48 -10.05 -6.53
N SER A 155 -5.19 -9.89 -6.24
CA SER A 155 -4.25 -9.18 -7.11
C SER A 155 -2.85 -9.80 -7.00
N CYS A 156 -2.10 -9.73 -8.10
CA CYS A 156 -0.72 -10.20 -8.16
C CYS A 156 0.02 -9.45 -9.27
N SER A 157 0.87 -8.50 -8.87
CA SER A 157 1.89 -7.90 -9.74
C SER A 157 3.24 -8.53 -9.41
N MET A 158 4.12 -8.65 -10.39
CA MET A 158 5.35 -9.42 -10.24
C MET A 158 6.49 -8.92 -11.12
N LEU A 159 7.71 -9.22 -10.69
CA LEU A 159 8.91 -9.15 -11.52
C LEU A 159 9.56 -10.53 -11.61
N LEU A 160 10.03 -10.90 -12.80
CA LEU A 160 10.82 -12.09 -13.04
C LEU A 160 12.18 -11.69 -13.59
N LEU A 161 13.26 -12.18 -12.98
CA LEU A 161 14.64 -12.04 -13.47
C LEU A 161 15.04 -13.32 -14.19
N THR A 162 15.41 -13.23 -15.46
CA THR A 162 15.71 -14.39 -16.32
C THR A 162 17.20 -14.52 -16.60
N GLU A 163 17.63 -15.72 -17.00
CA GLU A 163 19.04 -16.04 -17.31
C GLU A 163 19.59 -15.28 -18.54
N ASP A 164 18.75 -14.66 -19.36
CA ASP A 164 19.21 -13.78 -20.44
C ASP A 164 19.56 -12.36 -19.95
N GLY A 165 19.57 -12.13 -18.63
CA GLY A 165 19.86 -10.83 -18.03
C GLY A 165 18.76 -9.79 -18.25
N SER A 166 17.52 -10.21 -18.55
CA SER A 166 16.36 -9.33 -18.65
C SER A 166 15.44 -9.44 -17.43
N VAL A 167 14.56 -8.45 -17.26
CA VAL A 167 13.51 -8.45 -16.24
C VAL A 167 12.15 -8.38 -16.90
N ILE A 168 11.27 -9.35 -16.64
CA ILE A 168 9.87 -9.30 -17.04
C ILE A 168 9.08 -8.62 -15.91
N ALA A 169 8.36 -7.56 -16.22
CA ALA A 169 7.44 -6.89 -15.30
C ALA A 169 6.00 -7.12 -15.76
N ALA A 170 5.16 -7.61 -14.85
CA ALA A 170 3.74 -7.83 -15.12
C ALA A 170 2.87 -7.17 -14.04
N ARG A 171 1.92 -6.35 -14.47
CA ARG A 171 0.92 -5.73 -13.61
C ARG A 171 -0.30 -6.64 -13.49
N ASP A 172 -0.93 -6.69 -12.31
CA ASP A 172 -2.11 -7.51 -12.08
C ASP A 172 -3.26 -7.24 -13.08
N ARG A 173 -4.13 -8.24 -13.29
CA ARG A 173 -5.17 -8.27 -14.32
C ARG A 173 -6.02 -6.99 -14.42
N LEU A 174 -6.37 -6.40 -13.28
CA LEU A 174 -7.21 -5.20 -13.19
C LEU A 174 -6.41 -3.96 -12.76
N GLY A 175 -5.07 -4.03 -12.71
CA GLY A 175 -4.21 -2.92 -12.34
C GLY A 175 -4.44 -2.38 -10.92
N ARG A 176 -4.82 -3.23 -9.97
CA ARG A 176 -5.10 -2.85 -8.58
C ARG A 176 -3.87 -2.31 -7.86
N THR A 177 -2.71 -2.88 -8.15
CA THR A 177 -1.40 -2.42 -7.71
C THR A 177 -0.64 -1.74 -8.86
N PRO A 178 0.19 -0.73 -8.57
CA PRO A 178 0.96 -0.02 -9.58
C PRO A 178 2.21 -0.79 -10.01
N VAL A 179 2.58 -0.64 -11.28
CA VAL A 179 3.91 -0.95 -11.80
C VAL A 179 4.33 0.19 -12.72
N VAL A 180 5.38 0.90 -12.35
CA VAL A 180 5.92 2.03 -13.12
C VAL A 180 7.29 1.68 -13.67
N VAL A 181 7.51 1.97 -14.95
CA VAL A 181 8.78 1.83 -15.64
C VAL A 181 9.49 3.17 -15.66
N GLY A 182 10.73 3.17 -15.22
CA GLY A 182 11.64 4.30 -15.27
C GLY A 182 12.75 4.06 -16.30
N LYS A 183 13.27 5.13 -16.87
CA LYS A 183 14.39 5.10 -17.82
C LYS A 183 15.48 6.06 -17.38
N LYS A 184 16.74 5.62 -17.50
CA LYS A 184 17.90 6.50 -17.50
C LYS A 184 18.89 6.09 -18.57
N GLU A 185 19.99 6.83 -18.71
CA GLU A 185 21.00 6.51 -19.71
C GLU A 185 21.56 5.09 -19.49
N GLY A 186 21.29 4.20 -20.46
CA GLY A 186 21.79 2.83 -20.45
C GLY A 186 21.15 1.91 -19.41
N ALA A 187 20.00 2.27 -18.82
CA ALA A 187 19.27 1.40 -17.91
C ALA A 187 17.75 1.65 -17.92
N TYR A 188 17.00 0.59 -17.65
CA TYR A 188 15.57 0.63 -17.36
C TYR A 188 15.29 0.00 -16.01
N ALA A 189 14.28 0.50 -15.32
CA ALA A 189 13.82 -0.03 -14.04
C ALA A 189 12.30 -0.19 -14.01
N ALA A 190 11.80 -1.14 -13.22
CA ALA A 190 10.40 -1.29 -12.88
C ALA A 190 10.24 -1.23 -11.36
N SER A 191 9.31 -0.42 -10.85
CA SER A 191 9.05 -0.32 -9.41
C SER A 191 7.57 -0.25 -9.09
N SER A 192 7.21 -0.56 -7.85
CA SER A 192 5.85 -0.32 -7.34
C SER A 192 5.56 1.18 -7.15
N GLU A 193 6.57 2.01 -6.89
CA GLU A 193 6.40 3.46 -6.70
C GLU A 193 7.45 4.28 -7.45
N SER A 194 7.04 5.45 -7.96
CA SER A 194 7.94 6.35 -8.70
C SER A 194 8.86 7.18 -7.81
N THR A 195 8.65 7.21 -6.49
CA THR A 195 9.44 8.07 -5.57
C THR A 195 10.94 7.81 -5.59
N CYS A 196 11.37 6.62 -6.00
CA CYS A 196 12.79 6.26 -6.05
C CYS A 196 13.50 6.89 -7.26
N PHE A 197 12.77 7.18 -8.33
CA PHE A 197 13.36 7.53 -9.63
C PHE A 197 14.18 8.81 -9.62
N PRO A 198 13.71 9.95 -9.07
CA PRO A 198 14.49 11.20 -9.12
C PRO A 198 15.86 11.10 -8.46
N ASN A 199 15.97 10.37 -7.35
CA ASN A 199 17.23 10.22 -6.61
C ASN A 199 18.14 9.11 -7.19
N LEU A 200 17.66 8.37 -8.17
CA LEU A 200 18.41 7.34 -8.90
C LEU A 200 18.63 7.73 -10.37
N ASP A 201 18.31 8.98 -10.71
CA ASP A 201 18.40 9.58 -12.04
C ASP A 201 17.53 8.93 -13.11
N TYR A 202 16.44 8.27 -12.71
CA TYR A 202 15.43 7.75 -13.63
C TYR A 202 14.34 8.81 -13.87
N GLU A 203 13.88 8.89 -15.10
CA GLU A 203 12.64 9.57 -15.48
C GLU A 203 11.52 8.54 -15.64
N ILE A 204 10.27 8.95 -15.40
CA ILE A 204 9.12 8.07 -15.63
C ILE A 204 8.95 7.87 -17.14
N GLU A 205 9.15 6.63 -17.60
CA GLU A 205 8.89 6.25 -19.00
C GLU A 205 7.41 5.92 -19.18
N LYS A 206 6.84 5.09 -18.30
CA LYS A 206 5.47 4.58 -18.45
C LYS A 206 4.90 3.99 -17.17
N PHE A 207 3.60 4.19 -16.93
CA PHE A 207 2.80 3.36 -16.02
C PHE A 207 2.25 2.16 -16.81
N LEU A 208 2.56 0.93 -16.40
CA LEU A 208 2.03 -0.25 -17.09
C LEU A 208 0.52 -0.32 -16.91
N GLY A 209 -0.27 -0.59 -17.95
CA GLY A 209 -1.72 -0.74 -17.83
C GLY A 209 -2.15 -2.09 -17.21
N PRO A 210 -3.46 -2.30 -16.98
CA PRO A 210 -3.98 -3.49 -16.32
C PRO A 210 -3.66 -4.77 -17.11
N GLY A 211 -3.07 -5.76 -16.45
CA GLY A 211 -2.61 -7.00 -17.08
C GLY A 211 -1.44 -6.83 -18.06
N GLU A 212 -0.87 -5.64 -18.23
CA GLU A 212 0.24 -5.44 -19.17
C GLU A 212 1.49 -6.22 -18.73
N ILE A 213 2.18 -6.82 -19.71
CA ILE A 213 3.44 -7.53 -19.50
C ILE A 213 4.49 -6.91 -20.41
N VAL A 214 5.60 -6.50 -19.82
CA VAL A 214 6.76 -5.97 -20.54
C VAL A 214 8.03 -6.72 -20.14
N ARG A 215 9.02 -6.73 -21.02
CA ARG A 215 10.38 -7.19 -20.73
C ARG A 215 11.34 -6.02 -20.87
N LEU A 216 12.13 -5.80 -19.83
CA LEU A 216 13.12 -4.75 -19.73
C LEU A 216 14.47 -5.32 -20.15
N TYR A 217 15.10 -4.66 -21.11
CA TYR A 217 16.51 -4.78 -21.44
C TYR A 217 17.21 -3.48 -21.05
N SER A 218 18.54 -3.45 -21.10
CA SER A 218 19.32 -2.24 -20.77
C SER A 218 19.16 -1.11 -21.78
N ASP A 219 18.64 -1.40 -22.97
CA ASP A 219 18.53 -0.46 -24.09
C ASP A 219 17.10 -0.26 -24.61
N ARG A 220 16.15 -1.14 -24.24
CA ARG A 220 14.76 -1.09 -24.71
C ARG A 220 13.80 -1.75 -23.73
N VAL A 221 12.52 -1.46 -23.91
CA VAL A 221 11.40 -2.18 -23.28
C VAL A 221 10.59 -2.85 -24.38
N GLU A 222 10.44 -4.17 -24.29
CA GLU A 222 9.64 -4.97 -25.21
C GLU A 222 8.27 -5.24 -24.60
N GLN A 223 7.18 -4.90 -25.30
CA GLN A 223 5.83 -5.21 -24.85
C GLN A 223 5.47 -6.65 -25.24
N LEU A 224 5.32 -7.52 -24.25
CA LEU A 224 4.97 -8.93 -24.46
C LEU A 224 3.45 -9.14 -24.51
N ARG A 225 2.70 -8.35 -23.74
CA ARG A 225 1.24 -8.38 -23.71
C ARG A 225 0.69 -6.97 -23.49
N LYS A 226 -0.20 -6.53 -24.39
CA LYS A 226 -0.87 -5.21 -24.31
C LYS A 226 -1.72 -5.08 -23.05
N PRO A 227 -1.94 -3.87 -22.51
CA PRO A 227 -2.87 -3.67 -21.39
C PRO A 227 -4.31 -4.03 -21.78
N GLY A 228 -5.11 -4.44 -20.80
CA GLY A 228 -6.56 -4.51 -20.92
C GLY A 228 -7.23 -3.13 -20.82
N GLU A 229 -8.54 -3.09 -21.00
CA GLU A 229 -9.33 -1.85 -20.93
C GLU A 229 -9.92 -1.61 -19.53
N GLU A 230 -10.27 -2.69 -18.83
CA GLU A 230 -10.82 -2.66 -17.47
C GLU A 230 -9.71 -2.44 -16.43
N MET A 231 -9.92 -1.48 -15.53
CA MET A 231 -8.97 -1.15 -14.47
C MET A 231 -9.74 -0.89 -13.17
N GLN A 232 -9.15 -1.26 -12.04
CA GLN A 232 -9.65 -0.98 -10.69
C GLN A 232 -8.50 -0.62 -9.76
N ILE A 233 -7.73 0.41 -10.13
CA ILE A 233 -6.58 0.86 -9.31
C ILE A 233 -7.07 1.28 -7.92
N CYS A 234 -6.34 0.87 -6.88
CA CYS A 234 -6.80 1.06 -5.51
C CYS A 234 -6.81 2.54 -5.10
N SER A 235 -7.98 3.05 -4.69
CA SER A 235 -8.10 4.42 -4.16
C SER A 235 -7.22 4.65 -2.92
N PHE A 236 -6.95 3.60 -2.15
CA PHE A 236 -6.13 3.67 -0.93
C PHE A 236 -4.66 4.01 -1.18
N LEU A 237 -4.19 3.89 -2.43
CA LEU A 237 -2.88 4.37 -2.84
C LEU A 237 -2.76 5.89 -2.62
N TRP A 238 -3.80 6.68 -2.94
CA TRP A 238 -3.78 8.11 -2.68
C TRP A 238 -4.20 8.47 -1.26
N VAL A 239 -5.16 7.74 -0.66
CA VAL A 239 -5.65 8.02 0.71
C VAL A 239 -4.55 7.86 1.75
N TYR A 240 -3.78 6.78 1.70
CA TYR A 240 -2.87 6.41 2.80
C TYR A 240 -1.53 5.85 2.33
N TYR A 241 -1.55 4.87 1.42
CA TYR A 241 -0.39 4.02 1.16
C TYR A 241 0.76 4.74 0.47
N GLY A 242 0.42 5.54 -0.53
CA GLY A 242 1.40 6.11 -1.40
C GLY A 242 2.30 7.10 -0.68
N PHE A 243 3.57 7.05 -1.04
CA PHE A 243 4.50 8.07 -0.61
C PHE A 243 4.10 9.41 -1.26
N PRO A 244 4.21 10.56 -0.55
CA PRO A 244 3.72 11.85 -1.04
C PRO A 244 4.21 12.26 -2.44
N THR A 245 5.46 11.91 -2.78
CA THR A 245 6.07 12.23 -4.08
C THR A 245 5.84 11.15 -5.15
N SER A 246 5.16 10.06 -4.83
CA SER A 246 4.79 9.04 -5.81
C SER A 246 3.60 9.48 -6.66
N CYS A 247 3.58 8.99 -7.89
CA CYS A 247 2.47 9.14 -8.82
C CYS A 247 1.92 7.78 -9.21
N TYR A 248 0.62 7.70 -9.40
CA TYR A 248 -0.06 6.52 -9.94
C TYR A 248 -0.94 6.96 -11.09
N GLU A 249 -0.80 6.35 -12.26
CA GLU A 249 -1.46 6.82 -13.50
C GLU A 249 -1.15 8.31 -13.80
N GLY A 250 0.05 8.78 -13.44
CA GLY A 250 0.43 10.19 -13.57
C GLY A 250 -0.17 11.14 -12.53
N ILE A 251 -0.95 10.64 -11.56
CA ILE A 251 -1.63 11.44 -10.54
C ILE A 251 -0.82 11.38 -9.24
N ASN A 252 -0.37 12.54 -8.75
CA ASN A 252 0.45 12.64 -7.55
C ASN A 252 -0.36 12.41 -6.25
N VAL A 253 0.25 11.73 -5.28
CA VAL A 253 -0.37 11.42 -3.99
C VAL A 253 -0.67 12.66 -3.15
N GLU A 254 0.32 13.52 -2.95
CA GLU A 254 0.17 14.71 -2.10
C GLU A 254 -0.83 15.70 -2.70
N GLU A 255 -0.82 15.88 -4.02
CA GLU A 255 -1.78 16.71 -4.73
C GLU A 255 -3.23 16.25 -4.51
N VAL A 256 -3.50 14.95 -4.61
CA VAL A 256 -4.85 14.40 -4.34
C VAL A 256 -5.26 14.66 -2.89
N ARG A 257 -4.36 14.44 -1.92
CA ARG A 257 -4.62 14.69 -0.49
C ARG A 257 -4.92 16.16 -0.24
N PHE A 258 -4.11 17.05 -0.80
CA PHE A 258 -4.26 18.49 -0.69
C PHE A 258 -5.59 18.97 -1.29
N ASN A 259 -5.88 18.60 -2.54
CA ASN A 259 -7.11 19.00 -3.23
C ASN A 259 -8.37 18.48 -2.53
N SER A 260 -8.31 17.26 -2.00
CA SER A 260 -9.36 16.69 -1.14
C SER A 260 -9.61 17.54 0.11
N GLY A 261 -8.52 17.96 0.78
CA GLY A 261 -8.57 18.89 1.90
C GLY A 261 -9.22 20.23 1.54
N VAL A 262 -8.78 20.87 0.45
CA VAL A 262 -9.32 22.16 -0.02
C VAL A 262 -10.83 22.10 -0.22
N LYS A 263 -11.32 21.04 -0.87
CA LYS A 263 -12.75 20.85 -1.12
C LYS A 263 -13.54 20.68 0.18
N MET A 264 -13.01 19.91 1.13
CA MET A 264 -13.67 19.73 2.42
C MET A 264 -13.68 21.02 3.25
N GLY A 265 -12.56 21.74 3.29
CA GLY A 265 -12.43 23.00 4.03
C GLY A 265 -13.41 24.08 3.56
N LYS A 266 -13.65 24.18 2.24
CA LYS A 266 -14.61 25.14 1.65
C LYS A 266 -16.07 24.91 2.06
N LYS A 267 -16.45 23.65 2.32
CA LYS A 267 -17.84 23.26 2.63
C LYS A 267 -18.11 23.10 4.12
N ASP A 268 -17.07 23.00 4.93
CA ASP A 268 -17.23 22.73 6.35
C ASP A 268 -17.55 24.01 7.12
N GLU A 269 -18.59 23.97 7.94
CA GLU A 269 -19.08 25.13 8.70
C GLU A 269 -18.53 25.20 10.13
N SER A 270 -17.79 24.20 10.60
CA SER A 270 -17.23 24.21 11.96
C SER A 270 -16.35 25.42 12.23
N GLU A 271 -16.51 26.04 13.40
CA GLU A 271 -15.66 27.13 13.86
C GLU A 271 -14.45 26.59 14.63
N VAL A 272 -13.27 26.73 14.04
CA VAL A 272 -12.02 26.20 14.61
C VAL A 272 -10.90 27.22 14.48
N ASP A 273 -9.92 27.15 15.35
CA ASP A 273 -8.84 28.15 15.42
C ASP A 273 -7.65 27.77 14.51
N CYS A 274 -7.52 26.48 14.17
CA CYS A 274 -6.51 25.98 13.24
C CYS A 274 -6.82 24.56 12.75
N ALA A 275 -6.22 24.18 11.62
CA ALA A 275 -6.18 22.81 11.13
C ALA A 275 -4.85 22.14 11.48
N CYS A 276 -4.88 20.84 11.69
CA CYS A 276 -3.76 20.00 12.09
C CYS A 276 -3.82 18.68 11.33
N GLY A 277 -2.68 18.09 10.99
CA GLY A 277 -2.62 16.74 10.43
C GLY A 277 -2.24 15.74 11.50
N ILE A 278 -2.87 14.56 11.50
CA ILE A 278 -2.33 13.38 12.19
C ILE A 278 -1.17 12.85 11.34
N PRO A 279 0.08 12.88 11.84
CA PRO A 279 1.25 12.63 11.00
C PRO A 279 1.49 11.14 10.74
N ASP A 280 2.00 10.76 9.57
CA ASP A 280 2.42 11.68 8.47
C ASP A 280 1.34 11.84 7.40
N SER A 281 0.45 10.86 7.24
CA SER A 281 -0.54 10.76 6.16
C SER A 281 -1.61 11.85 6.17
N GLY A 282 -2.07 12.29 7.34
CA GLY A 282 -3.08 13.34 7.47
C GLY A 282 -2.57 14.76 7.16
N VAL A 283 -1.26 14.95 6.99
CA VAL A 283 -0.65 16.28 6.81
C VAL A 283 -1.07 16.92 5.48
N GLY A 284 -1.01 16.19 4.36
CA GLY A 284 -1.36 16.76 3.06
C GLY A 284 -2.81 17.24 2.98
N MET A 285 -3.74 16.45 3.52
CA MET A 285 -5.14 16.86 3.62
C MET A 285 -5.32 18.06 4.56
N ALA A 286 -4.63 18.11 5.70
CA ALA A 286 -4.73 19.22 6.64
C ALA A 286 -4.25 20.55 6.05
N LEU A 287 -3.17 20.51 5.25
CA LEU A 287 -2.67 21.68 4.54
C LEU A 287 -3.71 22.21 3.55
N GLY A 288 -4.30 21.33 2.74
CA GLY A 288 -5.36 21.70 1.83
C GLY A 288 -6.62 22.18 2.56
N TYR A 289 -7.00 21.53 3.65
CA TYR A 289 -8.15 21.92 4.47
C TYR A 289 -7.96 23.34 5.04
N ALA A 290 -6.77 23.63 5.58
CA ALA A 290 -6.42 24.96 6.10
C ALA A 290 -6.62 26.04 5.03
N GLU A 291 -6.12 25.79 3.82
CA GLU A 291 -6.28 26.71 2.68
C GLU A 291 -7.74 26.87 2.25
N GLY A 292 -8.47 25.76 2.13
CA GLY A 292 -9.88 25.78 1.73
C GLY A 292 -10.79 26.48 2.74
N LYS A 293 -10.48 26.37 4.04
CA LYS A 293 -11.25 26.95 5.15
C LYS A 293 -10.81 28.38 5.51
N GLY A 294 -9.62 28.81 5.07
CA GLY A 294 -9.07 30.13 5.38
C GLY A 294 -8.55 30.26 6.83
N ILE A 295 -7.99 29.19 7.38
CA ILE A 295 -7.46 29.13 8.76
C ILE A 295 -6.00 28.66 8.75
N PRO A 296 -5.19 28.96 9.79
CA PRO A 296 -3.79 28.51 9.81
C PRO A 296 -3.67 26.99 9.99
N TYR A 297 -2.66 26.40 9.34
CA TYR A 297 -2.17 25.07 9.68
C TYR A 297 -1.21 25.14 10.88
N HIS A 298 -1.42 24.29 11.87
CA HIS A 298 -0.53 24.14 13.02
C HIS A 298 -0.12 22.69 13.22
N ARG A 299 1.13 22.49 13.65
CA ARG A 299 1.64 21.17 14.06
C ARG A 299 1.36 20.95 15.55
N ALA A 300 0.11 20.59 15.87
CA ALA A 300 -0.33 20.32 17.24
C ALA A 300 0.07 18.93 17.76
N ILE A 301 0.47 18.02 16.86
CA ILE A 301 0.97 16.69 17.18
C ILE A 301 2.14 16.37 16.23
N SER A 302 3.16 15.69 16.72
CA SER A 302 4.33 15.28 15.94
C SER A 302 4.61 13.80 16.11
N LYS A 303 5.03 13.14 15.03
CA LYS A 303 5.47 11.76 15.08
C LYS A 303 6.91 11.68 15.57
N TYR A 304 7.17 10.82 16.54
CA TYR A 304 8.52 10.56 17.05
C TYR A 304 9.19 9.47 16.22
N THR A 305 9.99 9.87 15.25
CA THR A 305 10.67 9.02 14.26
C THR A 305 12.11 8.57 14.58
N PRO A 306 12.91 9.19 15.49
CA PRO A 306 14.33 8.84 15.64
C PRO A 306 14.65 7.41 16.08
N THR A 307 13.75 6.72 16.81
CA THR A 307 14.09 5.44 17.46
C THR A 307 13.11 4.29 17.19
N TRP A 308 12.00 4.52 16.48
CA TRP A 308 10.96 3.51 16.30
C TRP A 308 10.82 3.11 14.84
N PRO A 309 11.19 1.87 14.46
CA PRO A 309 10.88 1.37 13.13
C PRO A 309 9.35 1.30 12.96
N ARG A 310 8.90 1.47 11.71
CA ARG A 310 7.49 1.64 11.35
C ARG A 310 6.58 0.55 11.97
N SER A 311 7.06 -0.70 12.00
CA SER A 311 6.31 -1.87 12.51
C SER A 311 7.07 -2.69 13.55
N PHE A 312 7.61 -2.05 14.59
CA PHE A 312 7.77 -2.82 15.83
C PHE A 312 6.37 -3.17 16.34
N THR A 313 5.97 -4.43 16.17
CA THR A 313 4.71 -4.96 16.72
C THR A 313 5.06 -5.89 17.86
N PRO A 314 5.01 -5.42 19.11
CA PRO A 314 5.29 -6.25 20.26
C PRO A 314 4.42 -7.50 20.33
N GLY A 315 4.95 -8.55 20.97
CA GLY A 315 4.23 -9.80 21.19
C GLY A 315 3.02 -9.66 22.12
N THR A 316 3.02 -8.66 23.01
CA THR A 316 1.94 -8.45 24.00
C THR A 316 1.12 -7.19 23.68
N GLN A 317 -0.16 -7.22 24.07
CA GLN A 317 -1.09 -6.12 23.82
C GLN A 317 -0.72 -4.86 24.61
N GLU A 318 -0.19 -5.02 25.82
CA GLU A 318 0.26 -3.92 26.68
C GLU A 318 1.42 -3.15 26.04
N LEU A 319 2.41 -3.87 25.49
CA LEU A 319 3.57 -3.27 24.87
C LEU A 319 3.18 -2.62 23.52
N ARG A 320 2.19 -3.17 22.78
CA ARG A 320 1.61 -2.51 21.59
C ARG A 320 0.96 -1.17 21.93
N SER A 321 0.16 -1.13 22.99
CA SER A 321 -0.46 0.11 23.46
C SER A 321 0.58 1.13 23.90
N LEU A 322 1.64 0.69 24.58
CA LEU A 322 2.76 1.56 24.97
C LEU A 322 3.49 2.13 23.74
N VAL A 323 3.84 1.29 22.77
CA VAL A 323 4.51 1.72 21.54
C VAL A 323 3.65 2.70 20.75
N ALA A 324 2.33 2.47 20.66
CA ALA A 324 1.41 3.41 20.03
C ALA A 324 1.41 4.78 20.73
N LYS A 325 1.36 4.79 22.06
CA LYS A 325 1.48 6.02 22.87
C LYS A 325 2.80 6.75 22.67
N MET A 326 3.91 6.03 22.48
CA MET A 326 5.24 6.63 22.29
C MET A 326 5.44 7.27 20.91
N LYS A 327 4.65 6.89 19.90
CA LYS A 327 4.84 7.34 18.51
C LYS A 327 4.37 8.77 18.26
N LEU A 328 3.37 9.26 19.00
CA LEU A 328 2.78 10.57 18.76
C LEU A 328 2.93 11.46 19.98
N ILE A 329 3.56 12.61 19.79
CA ILE A 329 3.84 13.58 20.84
C ILE A 329 2.93 14.81 20.64
N PRO A 330 1.98 15.06 21.55
CA PRO A 330 1.15 16.26 21.52
C PRO A 330 1.99 17.49 21.89
N ASN A 331 1.81 18.59 21.15
CA ASN A 331 2.44 19.87 21.43
C ASN A 331 1.50 20.74 22.26
N ARG A 332 1.65 20.70 23.60
CA ARG A 332 0.80 21.44 24.56
C ARG A 332 0.69 22.93 24.23
N SER A 333 1.79 23.58 23.84
CA SER A 333 1.80 25.01 23.48
C SER A 333 0.92 25.32 22.27
N MET A 334 0.70 24.35 21.39
CA MET A 334 -0.17 24.50 20.21
C MET A 334 -1.62 24.08 20.49
N LEU A 335 -1.90 23.39 21.59
CA LEU A 335 -3.22 22.85 21.95
C LEU A 335 -3.99 23.74 22.92
N GLN A 336 -3.31 24.36 23.90
CA GLN A 336 -3.93 25.01 25.05
C GLN A 336 -5.03 26.03 24.68
N GLY A 337 -6.26 25.77 25.12
CA GLY A 337 -7.43 26.64 24.99
C GLY A 337 -8.03 26.73 23.58
N LYS A 338 -7.50 25.97 22.61
CA LYS A 338 -7.90 26.09 21.19
C LYS A 338 -8.94 25.06 20.77
N ARG A 339 -9.77 25.43 19.80
CA ARG A 339 -10.65 24.56 19.01
C ARG A 339 -9.85 24.06 17.82
N LEU A 340 -9.49 22.78 17.83
CA LEU A 340 -8.60 22.20 16.83
C LEU A 340 -9.35 21.28 15.89
N LEU A 341 -9.06 21.41 14.60
CA LEU A 341 -9.48 20.44 13.59
C LEU A 341 -8.30 19.57 13.17
N PHE A 342 -8.46 18.26 13.31
CA PHE A 342 -7.48 17.28 12.86
C PHE A 342 -7.97 16.61 11.58
N CYS A 343 -7.07 16.45 10.60
CA CYS A 343 -7.26 15.58 9.46
C CYS A 343 -6.48 14.28 9.66
N ASP A 344 -7.13 13.15 9.41
CA ASP A 344 -6.56 11.80 9.46
C ASP A 344 -6.93 11.04 8.18
N ASP A 345 -6.17 9.99 7.84
CA ASP A 345 -6.39 9.27 6.58
C ASP A 345 -7.65 8.40 6.60
N SER A 346 -7.86 7.65 7.68
CA SER A 346 -8.89 6.62 7.77
C SER A 346 -9.18 6.23 9.23
N ILE A 347 -10.36 5.66 9.48
CA ILE A 347 -10.68 5.02 10.76
C ILE A 347 -10.99 3.54 10.49
N VAL A 348 -10.07 2.66 10.89
CA VAL A 348 -10.24 1.19 10.78
C VAL A 348 -10.86 0.63 12.06
N ARG A 349 -10.03 0.42 13.10
CA ARG A 349 -10.48 -0.08 14.41
C ARG A 349 -10.86 1.06 15.37
N GLY A 350 -10.21 2.21 15.25
CA GLY A 350 -10.50 3.41 16.03
C GLY A 350 -9.89 3.49 17.44
N THR A 351 -9.25 2.43 17.93
CA THR A 351 -8.65 2.40 19.29
C THR A 351 -7.56 3.46 19.48
N GLN A 352 -6.66 3.62 18.50
CA GLN A 352 -5.60 4.61 18.56
C GLN A 352 -6.15 6.05 18.55
N LEU A 353 -7.16 6.31 17.72
CA LEU A 353 -7.81 7.62 17.66
C LEU A 353 -8.49 7.96 18.99
N HIS A 354 -9.26 7.04 19.55
CA HIS A 354 -9.87 7.19 20.88
C HIS A 354 -8.86 7.60 21.95
N ASP A 355 -7.74 6.87 22.05
CA ASP A 355 -6.73 7.14 23.07
C ASP A 355 -6.02 8.49 22.85
N ASN A 356 -5.77 8.85 21.58
CA ASN A 356 -5.16 10.12 21.22
C ASN A 356 -6.06 11.32 21.57
N VAL A 357 -7.37 11.23 21.33
CA VAL A 357 -8.32 12.32 21.62
C VAL A 357 -8.30 12.67 23.11
N LYS A 358 -8.29 11.66 23.98
CA LYS A 358 -8.16 11.87 25.43
C LYS A 358 -6.87 12.62 25.78
N VAL A 359 -5.74 12.20 25.21
CA VAL A 359 -4.43 12.83 25.44
C VAL A 359 -4.41 14.29 24.96
N LEU A 360 -5.11 14.61 23.87
CA LEU A 360 -5.21 15.97 23.34
C LEU A 360 -6.01 16.89 24.29
N TYR A 361 -7.13 16.42 24.84
CA TYR A 361 -7.85 17.15 25.89
C TYR A 361 -7.04 17.31 27.17
N ASP A 362 -6.35 16.25 27.63
CA ASP A 362 -5.43 16.30 28.78
C ASP A 362 -4.29 17.31 28.58
N CYS A 363 -3.96 17.63 27.33
CA CYS A 363 -2.97 18.63 26.94
C CYS A 363 -3.56 20.04 26.72
N GLY A 364 -4.84 20.24 27.04
CA GLY A 364 -5.48 21.55 27.10
C GLY A 364 -6.31 21.95 25.88
N ALA A 365 -6.58 21.05 24.93
CA ALA A 365 -7.50 21.34 23.82
C ALA A 365 -8.90 21.68 24.36
N LYS A 366 -9.58 22.67 23.75
CA LYS A 366 -10.95 23.07 24.09
C LYS A 366 -11.98 22.23 23.35
N GLU A 367 -11.79 22.06 22.05
CA GLU A 367 -12.64 21.27 21.15
C GLU A 367 -11.75 20.49 20.18
N ILE A 368 -12.18 19.29 19.81
CA ILE A 368 -11.46 18.41 18.90
C ILE A 368 -12.41 17.95 17.79
N HIS A 369 -12.22 18.50 16.60
CA HIS A 369 -12.96 18.16 15.39
C HIS A 369 -12.10 17.22 14.55
N MET A 370 -12.67 16.13 14.03
CA MET A 370 -11.94 15.18 13.20
C MET A 370 -12.51 15.12 11.78
N ARG A 371 -11.62 15.09 10.78
CA ARG A 371 -11.93 15.01 9.35
C ARG A 371 -11.14 13.89 8.70
N ILE A 372 -11.84 12.93 8.13
CA ILE A 372 -11.22 11.71 7.59
C ILE A 372 -11.13 11.80 6.07
N ALA A 373 -9.95 11.52 5.50
CA ALA A 373 -9.65 11.71 4.08
C ALA A 373 -10.46 10.82 3.13
N CYS A 374 -11.01 9.71 3.64
CA CYS A 374 -11.83 8.77 2.90
C CYS A 374 -13.24 8.62 3.47
N PRO A 375 -14.17 8.01 2.71
CA PRO A 375 -15.45 7.54 3.24
C PRO A 375 -15.28 6.50 4.37
N PRO A 376 -16.33 6.23 5.17
CA PRO A 376 -16.28 5.17 6.17
C PRO A 376 -15.93 3.80 5.54
N LEU A 377 -15.06 3.06 6.20
CA LEU A 377 -14.68 1.71 5.75
C LEU A 377 -15.76 0.73 6.15
N ILE A 378 -16.60 0.29 5.21
CA ILE A 378 -17.69 -0.66 5.48
C ILE A 378 -17.28 -2.10 5.10
N TYR A 379 -16.45 -2.27 4.07
CA TYR A 379 -16.06 -3.59 3.55
C TYR A 379 -14.58 -3.89 3.80
N ALA A 380 -14.29 -5.12 4.23
CA ALA A 380 -12.91 -5.61 4.28
C ALA A 380 -12.37 -5.81 2.86
N CYS A 381 -11.09 -5.50 2.62
CA CYS A 381 -10.50 -5.62 1.28
C CYS A 381 -10.19 -7.09 0.94
N PRO A 382 -10.80 -7.69 -0.10
CA PRO A 382 -10.42 -9.02 -0.55
C PRO A 382 -9.24 -8.99 -1.54
N PHE A 383 -8.90 -7.81 -2.07
CA PHE A 383 -8.00 -7.69 -3.22
C PHE A 383 -6.55 -7.37 -2.87
N LEU A 384 -6.31 -6.70 -1.73
CA LEU A 384 -5.00 -6.17 -1.35
C LEU A 384 -4.74 -6.44 0.14
N GLY A 385 -3.46 -6.61 0.49
CA GLY A 385 -3.03 -6.80 1.87
C GLY A 385 -2.93 -5.52 2.69
N PHE A 386 -3.55 -4.42 2.23
CA PHE A 386 -3.44 -3.05 2.73
C PHE A 386 -4.21 -2.77 4.03
N THR A 387 -4.94 -3.74 4.56
CA THR A 387 -5.46 -3.63 5.92
C THR A 387 -5.18 -4.95 6.61
N ALA A 388 -4.72 -4.88 7.86
CA ALA A 388 -4.58 -6.06 8.70
C ALA A 388 -5.95 -6.69 9.03
N SER A 389 -7.05 -6.00 8.68
CA SER A 389 -8.42 -6.46 8.84
C SER A 389 -8.67 -7.75 8.06
N LYS A 390 -8.65 -8.89 8.76
CA LYS A 390 -9.01 -10.19 8.18
C LYS A 390 -10.50 -10.48 8.30
N ASN A 391 -11.19 -9.77 9.18
CA ASN A 391 -12.61 -9.90 9.45
C ASN A 391 -13.29 -8.53 9.36
N ALA A 392 -14.50 -8.47 8.80
CA ALA A 392 -15.32 -7.26 8.77
C ALA A 392 -15.52 -6.63 10.16
N LEU A 393 -15.61 -7.44 11.22
CA LEU A 393 -15.80 -6.95 12.60
C LEU A 393 -14.57 -6.21 13.18
N GLU A 394 -13.43 -6.22 12.50
CA GLU A 394 -12.33 -5.34 12.87
C GLU A 394 -12.60 -3.87 12.49
N LEU A 395 -13.51 -3.62 11.55
CA LEU A 395 -13.96 -2.28 11.19
C LEU A 395 -14.92 -1.76 12.27
N ILE A 396 -14.68 -0.55 12.79
CA ILE A 396 -15.54 0.05 13.82
C ILE A 396 -16.97 0.27 13.31
N THR A 397 -17.11 0.67 12.06
CA THR A 397 -18.37 0.84 11.34
C THR A 397 -19.20 -0.44 11.42
N ARG A 398 -18.59 -1.60 11.12
CA ARG A 398 -19.25 -2.91 11.13
C ARG A 398 -19.64 -3.37 12.52
N ARG A 399 -18.85 -3.04 13.55
CA ARG A 399 -19.25 -3.28 14.95
C ARG A 399 -20.47 -2.44 15.32
N ILE A 400 -20.48 -1.16 14.96
CA ILE A 400 -21.62 -0.27 15.22
C ILE A 400 -22.87 -0.74 14.48
N ILE A 401 -22.75 -1.13 13.20
CA ILE A 401 -23.86 -1.70 12.43
C ILE A 401 -24.42 -2.92 13.15
N LYS A 402 -23.58 -3.85 13.60
CA LYS A 402 -24.01 -5.02 14.37
C LYS A 402 -24.78 -4.64 15.64
N GLU A 403 -24.29 -3.65 16.37
CA GLU A 403 -24.94 -3.17 17.60
C GLU A 403 -26.30 -2.51 17.33
N LEU A 404 -26.43 -1.77 16.22
CA LEU A 404 -27.67 -1.10 15.83
C LEU A 404 -28.71 -2.05 15.23
N GLU A 405 -28.26 -3.05 14.47
CA GLU A 405 -29.08 -3.86 13.59
C GLU A 405 -29.26 -5.31 14.06
N GLY A 406 -28.43 -5.77 15.00
CA GLY A 406 -28.29 -7.17 15.41
C GLY A 406 -27.44 -8.04 14.47
N ASP A 407 -27.08 -7.52 13.29
CA ASP A 407 -26.30 -8.21 12.26
C ASP A 407 -25.38 -7.20 11.56
N GLU A 408 -24.07 -7.47 11.52
CA GLU A 408 -23.09 -6.61 10.87
C GLU A 408 -23.32 -6.41 9.36
N ASN A 409 -24.10 -7.28 8.69
CA ASN A 409 -24.34 -7.25 7.25
C ASN A 409 -25.66 -6.59 6.84
N LYS A 410 -26.46 -6.12 7.79
CA LYS A 410 -27.79 -5.62 7.50
C LYS A 410 -27.74 -4.17 7.01
N ASN A 411 -28.55 -3.86 5.99
CA ASN A 411 -28.76 -2.50 5.46
C ASN A 411 -27.47 -1.75 5.04
N LEU A 412 -26.42 -2.45 4.60
CA LEU A 412 -25.12 -1.81 4.31
C LEU A 412 -25.23 -0.67 3.31
N GLU A 413 -26.11 -0.80 2.31
CA GLU A 413 -26.38 0.23 1.31
C GLU A 413 -26.75 1.58 1.94
N LYS A 414 -27.44 1.57 3.08
CA LYS A 414 -27.79 2.79 3.79
C LYS A 414 -26.61 3.39 4.54
N TYR A 415 -25.77 2.57 5.18
CA TYR A 415 -24.56 3.02 5.88
C TYR A 415 -23.46 3.50 4.94
N VAL A 416 -23.48 3.07 3.66
CA VAL A 416 -22.60 3.55 2.59
C VAL A 416 -23.09 4.85 1.98
N THR A 417 -24.41 5.06 1.93
CA THR A 417 -25.01 6.25 1.32
C THR A 417 -24.73 7.48 2.18
N THR A 418 -23.89 8.39 1.65
CA THR A 418 -23.52 9.63 2.32
C THR A 418 -24.77 10.39 2.77
N ASP A 419 -24.76 10.87 4.01
CA ASP A 419 -25.83 11.67 4.63
C ASP A 419 -27.19 10.98 4.83
N SER A 420 -27.29 9.67 4.61
CA SER A 420 -28.46 8.88 5.04
C SER A 420 -28.66 8.94 6.56
N PRO A 421 -29.86 8.70 7.08
CA PRO A 421 -30.10 8.64 8.52
C PRO A 421 -29.20 7.62 9.24
N GLU A 422 -29.02 6.43 8.66
CA GLU A 422 -28.18 5.37 9.18
C GLU A 422 -26.69 5.73 9.17
N TYR A 423 -26.21 6.37 8.09
CA TYR A 423 -24.85 6.89 7.99
C TYR A 423 -24.58 7.93 9.09
N LYS A 424 -25.46 8.94 9.22
CA LYS A 424 -25.29 10.02 10.21
C LYS A 424 -25.27 9.47 11.62
N ARG A 425 -26.22 8.58 11.94
CA ARG A 425 -26.29 7.90 13.24
C ARG A 425 -25.01 7.12 13.54
N MET A 426 -24.46 6.39 12.57
CA MET A 426 -23.20 5.68 12.75
C MET A 426 -22.03 6.65 13.02
N VAL A 427 -21.93 7.73 12.25
CA VAL A 427 -20.87 8.74 12.43
C VAL A 427 -20.97 9.42 13.79
N ASP A 428 -22.18 9.77 14.24
CA ASP A 428 -22.43 10.38 15.55
C ASP A 428 -22.00 9.44 16.69
N ILE A 429 -22.33 8.14 16.59
CA ILE A 429 -21.90 7.13 17.57
C ILE A 429 -20.37 6.99 17.60
N ILE A 430 -19.69 7.07 16.45
CA ILE A 430 -18.21 7.04 16.42
C ILE A 430 -17.66 8.29 17.11
N ALA A 431 -18.23 9.47 16.82
CA ALA A 431 -17.81 10.73 17.42
C ALA A 431 -17.96 10.71 18.95
N GLU A 432 -19.13 10.29 19.44
CA GLU A 432 -19.43 10.18 20.86
C GLU A 432 -18.49 9.20 21.55
N ARG A 433 -18.29 7.99 20.99
CA ARG A 433 -17.38 6.98 21.54
C ARG A 433 -15.96 7.50 21.70
N PHE A 434 -15.51 8.37 20.79
CA PHE A 434 -14.15 8.91 20.82
C PHE A 434 -14.03 10.23 21.59
N GLY A 435 -15.13 10.79 22.09
CA GLY A 435 -15.15 12.11 22.72
C GLY A 435 -14.85 13.27 21.76
N LEU A 436 -15.09 13.08 20.47
CA LEU A 436 -14.88 14.13 19.46
C LEU A 436 -16.00 15.17 19.54
N THR A 437 -15.66 16.45 19.34
CA THR A 437 -16.65 17.53 19.20
C THR A 437 -17.46 17.36 17.92
N THR A 438 -16.81 17.03 16.81
CA THR A 438 -17.48 16.63 15.56
C THR A 438 -16.61 15.64 14.79
N LEU A 439 -17.24 14.77 14.01
CA LEU A 439 -16.58 13.87 13.07
C LEU A 439 -17.24 14.03 11.70
N LYS A 440 -16.42 14.14 10.63
CA LYS A 440 -16.90 14.01 9.25
C LYS A 440 -15.93 13.15 8.46
N PHE A 441 -16.48 12.28 7.62
CA PHE A 441 -15.72 11.58 6.60
C PHE A 441 -15.84 12.34 5.28
N ASN A 442 -14.81 12.24 4.45
CA ASN A 442 -14.87 12.73 3.10
C ASN A 442 -15.82 11.87 2.26
N THR A 443 -16.45 12.46 1.25
CA THR A 443 -17.41 11.72 0.41
C THR A 443 -16.70 10.92 -0.67
N LEU A 444 -17.38 9.89 -1.19
CA LEU A 444 -16.85 9.09 -2.27
C LEU A 444 -16.67 9.91 -3.54
N GLU A 445 -17.61 10.81 -3.81
CA GLU A 445 -17.59 11.72 -4.95
C GLU A 445 -16.39 12.65 -4.87
N THR A 446 -16.13 13.22 -3.70
CA THR A 446 -14.99 14.12 -3.49
C THR A 446 -13.67 13.37 -3.66
N LEU A 447 -13.57 12.13 -3.17
CA LEU A 447 -12.38 11.29 -3.36
C LEU A 447 -12.14 10.96 -4.83
N ILE A 448 -13.17 10.52 -5.57
CA ILE A 448 -13.05 10.20 -6.99
C ILE A 448 -12.70 11.45 -7.81
N GLU A 449 -13.35 12.57 -7.53
CA GLU A 449 -13.07 13.84 -8.20
C GLU A 449 -11.66 14.36 -7.88
N ALA A 450 -11.16 14.14 -6.65
CA ALA A 450 -9.78 14.49 -6.29
C ALA A 450 -8.74 13.60 -6.99
N ILE A 451 -9.02 12.30 -7.14
CA ILE A 451 -8.16 11.37 -7.91
C ILE A 451 -8.20 11.73 -9.40
N GLY A 452 -9.33 12.20 -9.93
CA GLY A 452 -9.45 12.63 -11.34
C GLY A 452 -9.59 11.48 -12.34
N LEU A 453 -9.74 10.24 -11.86
CA LEU A 453 -10.08 9.07 -12.70
C LEU A 453 -11.58 8.79 -12.65
N PRO A 454 -12.17 8.24 -13.74
CA PRO A 454 -13.54 7.75 -13.70
C PRO A 454 -13.72 6.71 -12.58
N LYS A 455 -14.85 6.75 -11.85
CA LYS A 455 -15.14 5.79 -10.77
C LYS A 455 -14.96 4.34 -11.20
N CYS A 456 -15.36 3.98 -12.41
CA CYS A 456 -15.22 2.61 -12.93
C CYS A 456 -13.77 2.13 -13.04
N LYS A 457 -12.79 3.06 -13.08
CA LYS A 457 -11.36 2.76 -13.13
C LYS A 457 -10.69 2.68 -11.75
N VAL A 458 -11.41 3.07 -10.68
CA VAL A 458 -10.89 3.16 -9.31
C VAL A 458 -11.60 2.14 -8.43
N CYS A 459 -10.83 1.30 -7.74
CA CYS A 459 -11.37 0.39 -6.74
C CYS A 459 -11.79 1.17 -5.49
N THR A 460 -13.09 1.18 -5.22
CA THR A 460 -13.72 1.79 -4.04
C THR A 460 -14.37 0.78 -3.10
N HIS A 461 -14.09 -0.52 -3.29
CA HIS A 461 -14.75 -1.62 -2.57
C HIS A 461 -14.84 -1.42 -1.06
N CYS A 462 -13.77 -0.96 -0.41
CA CYS A 462 -13.76 -0.73 1.04
C CYS A 462 -14.85 0.24 1.52
N PHE A 463 -15.30 1.13 0.64
CA PHE A 463 -16.33 2.12 0.92
C PHE A 463 -17.71 1.64 0.48
N ASP A 464 -17.85 1.09 -0.73
CA ASP A 464 -19.15 0.86 -1.35
C ASP A 464 -19.38 -0.56 -1.91
N GLY A 465 -18.44 -1.47 -1.71
CA GLY A 465 -18.56 -2.87 -2.13
C GLY A 465 -18.55 -3.10 -3.65
N SER A 466 -18.34 -2.07 -4.47
CA SER A 466 -18.62 -2.13 -5.92
C SER A 466 -17.56 -2.81 -6.80
N SER A 467 -16.39 -3.17 -6.26
CA SER A 467 -15.31 -3.78 -7.06
C SER A 467 -15.38 -5.30 -7.17
N TYR A 468 -14.71 -5.88 -8.17
CA TYR A 468 -14.82 -7.30 -8.58
C TYR A 468 -13.45 -7.96 -8.86
N PHE A 469 -13.42 -9.28 -9.03
CA PHE A 469 -12.18 -10.03 -9.35
C PHE A 469 -11.89 -10.06 -10.85
#